data_AF-B4KJN9-F1
#
_entry.id   AF-B4KJN9-F1
#
_cell.length_a   1.000
_cell.length_b   1.000
_cell.length_c   1.000
_cell.angle_alpha   90.00
_cell.angle_beta   90.00
_cell.angle_gamma   90.00
#
_symmetry.space_group_name_H-M   'P 1'
#
loop_
_entity.id
_entity.type
_entity.pdbx_description
1 polymer ?
#
loop_
_entity_poly.entity_id
_entity_poly.type
_entity_poly.pdbx_seq_one_letter_code
_entity_poly.pdbx_strand_id
1 'polypeptide(L)'
;MQTHKLSILIAALITITHYKNVAALTCSTGAGTSQTCTDAQAECFVKTDNGSVTRGCTTDPACAAPNCLKCNTDNCNAALMCKQCDASQPDCGRTTGANASNMICGSATQQCATQLQSNGTVVRGCLNCAANDANCKSCATDNCNVGIFPDDRRLCYQCSGESCSNLDNSTMLLGCAIYQATGQKCYTIGTSATTMQRGCQSDTVADNKCSATSTDASCLFCDNENGCNNRPYSRVLGSCYKCNDSDKCQLQQEAGTATECAAAVYTQNVNSCYTQLLPNGVVARGCTNELAAGCNASNNCNACEGNSCNAAVAVFKCLICRSDYYAPCREAEVGQEDCPASSLTGPDAMKCFSGEWDGVVIRGCLSEASDVMKYQCSKDSPSRCTECSGMGCNNISYGVAATLQQMALSLFALICIVHKYI
;
A
#
# COMPACT_ATOMS: atom_id res chain seq x y z
N MET A 1 6.75 110.42 -47.21
CA MET A 1 6.86 110.97 -45.84
C MET A 1 7.37 109.85 -44.95
N GLN A 2 8.69 109.66 -44.89
CA GLN A 2 9.54 110.02 -43.73
C GLN A 2 9.10 109.33 -42.42
N THR A 3 9.74 108.21 -42.06
CA THR A 3 10.76 108.05 -40.99
C THR A 3 10.14 107.82 -39.59
N HIS A 4 10.47 106.81 -38.77
CA HIS A 4 11.80 106.35 -38.35
C HIS A 4 11.78 104.96 -37.65
N LYS A 5 12.87 104.21 -37.89
CA LYS A 5 13.73 103.41 -36.97
C LYS A 5 13.11 102.25 -36.15
N LEU A 6 13.49 100.98 -36.39
CA LEU A 6 14.79 100.28 -36.25
C LEU A 6 14.96 99.65 -34.84
N SER A 7 15.21 98.34 -34.86
CA SER A 7 15.78 97.47 -33.80
C SER A 7 14.84 96.88 -32.74
N ILE A 8 14.35 95.64 -32.96
CA ILE A 8 14.76 94.43 -32.20
C ILE A 8 14.66 93.23 -33.16
N LEU A 9 15.82 92.72 -33.59
CA LEU A 9 15.99 91.46 -34.32
C LEU A 9 16.13 90.31 -33.31
N ILE A 10 15.53 89.15 -33.65
CA ILE A 10 15.98 87.77 -33.31
C ILE A 10 15.93 87.43 -31.79
N ALA A 11 15.07 86.58 -31.25
CA ALA A 11 14.82 85.20 -31.65
C ALA A 11 13.43 84.73 -31.16
N ALA A 12 12.47 84.65 -32.07
CA ALA A 12 11.26 83.85 -31.91
C ALA A 12 11.29 82.78 -33.00
N LEU A 13 12.14 81.78 -32.81
CA LEU A 13 12.22 80.52 -33.57
C LEU A 13 13.22 79.58 -32.86
N ILE A 14 12.84 79.10 -31.68
CA ILE A 14 13.29 77.81 -31.17
C ILE A 14 12.03 77.03 -30.80
N THR A 15 11.31 76.59 -31.83
CA THR A 15 10.46 75.40 -31.70
C THR A 15 11.33 74.20 -32.07
N ILE A 16 11.34 73.21 -31.17
CA ILE A 16 11.71 71.82 -31.39
C ILE A 16 13.23 71.54 -31.36
N THR A 17 13.76 71.32 -30.15
CA THR A 17 14.60 70.15 -29.79
C THR A 17 15.01 70.26 -28.32
N HIS A 18 14.02 70.28 -27.43
CA HIS A 18 14.17 69.76 -26.06
C HIS A 18 13.08 68.71 -25.86
N TYR A 19 12.83 67.89 -26.90
CA TYR A 19 12.24 66.58 -26.67
C TYR A 19 13.23 65.87 -25.77
N LYS A 20 12.77 65.66 -24.52
CA LYS A 20 13.38 64.74 -23.57
C LYS A 20 13.96 63.58 -24.36
N ASN A 21 15.27 63.35 -24.27
CA ASN A 21 15.87 62.05 -24.55
C ASN A 21 15.29 61.08 -23.52
N VAL A 22 14.01 60.70 -23.67
CA VAL A 22 13.49 59.50 -23.04
C VAL A 22 14.08 58.41 -23.90
N ALA A 23 15.12 57.75 -23.39
CA ALA A 23 15.66 56.59 -24.07
C ALA A 23 14.48 55.63 -24.35
N ALA A 24 14.32 55.25 -25.62
CA ALA A 24 13.27 54.33 -26.00
C ALA A 24 13.52 52.98 -25.28
N LEU A 25 12.46 52.46 -24.64
CA LEU A 25 12.51 51.21 -23.90
C LEU A 25 13.12 50.11 -24.79
N THR A 26 14.08 49.37 -24.27
CA THR A 26 14.68 48.23 -24.98
C THR A 26 14.24 46.94 -24.32
N CYS A 27 13.70 45.99 -25.09
CA CYS A 27 13.25 44.70 -24.57
C CYS A 27 14.06 43.54 -25.17
N SER A 28 14.30 42.50 -24.38
CA SER A 28 14.92 41.28 -24.88
C SER A 28 13.98 40.57 -25.85
N THR A 29 14.55 39.97 -26.89
CA THR A 29 13.86 39.10 -27.86
C THR A 29 14.25 37.62 -27.67
N GLY A 30 15.00 37.30 -26.60
CA GLY A 30 15.60 35.98 -26.38
C GLY A 30 17.04 35.88 -26.89
N ALA A 31 17.73 34.76 -26.62
CA ALA A 31 19.07 34.43 -27.13
C ALA A 31 20.15 35.52 -27.00
N GLY A 32 20.06 36.39 -25.98
CA GLY A 32 20.99 37.51 -25.77
C GLY A 32 20.79 38.70 -26.71
N THR A 33 19.71 38.72 -27.48
CA THR A 33 19.34 39.84 -28.36
C THR A 33 18.26 40.71 -27.76
N SER A 34 18.23 41.98 -28.19
CA SER A 34 17.28 42.98 -27.74
C SER A 34 16.80 43.83 -28.92
N GLN A 35 15.62 44.41 -28.78
CA GLN A 35 15.04 45.34 -29.73
C GLN A 35 14.60 46.63 -29.02
N THR A 36 14.73 47.76 -29.71
CA THR A 36 14.19 49.04 -29.24
C THR A 36 12.69 49.07 -29.55
N CYS A 37 11.89 49.35 -28.53
CA CYS A 37 10.44 49.48 -28.64
C CYS A 37 10.06 50.79 -29.35
N THR A 38 8.93 50.77 -30.05
CA THR A 38 8.33 51.99 -30.60
C THR A 38 7.77 52.86 -29.48
N ASP A 39 7.57 54.16 -29.73
CA ASP A 39 7.04 55.10 -28.74
C ASP A 39 5.66 54.71 -28.16
N ALA A 40 4.91 53.86 -28.88
CA ALA A 40 3.62 53.34 -28.43
C ALA A 40 3.75 52.16 -27.44
N GLN A 41 4.93 51.52 -27.36
CA GLN A 41 5.20 50.31 -26.58
C GLN A 41 5.99 50.65 -25.30
N ALA A 42 5.26 50.87 -24.20
CA ALA A 42 5.85 51.22 -22.91
C ALA A 42 6.19 50.00 -22.02
N GLU A 43 5.98 48.78 -22.51
CA GLU A 43 6.16 47.54 -21.73
C GLU A 43 6.90 46.46 -22.55
N CYS A 44 7.79 45.75 -21.87
CA CYS A 44 8.30 44.47 -22.32
C CYS A 44 7.35 43.35 -21.88
N PHE A 45 7.31 42.27 -22.65
CA PHE A 45 6.63 41.04 -22.24
C PHE A 45 7.56 39.83 -22.28
N VAL A 46 7.20 38.83 -21.48
CA VAL A 46 7.61 37.45 -21.67
C VAL A 46 6.36 36.59 -21.56
N LYS A 47 6.14 35.71 -22.53
CA LYS A 47 4.95 34.87 -22.65
C LYS A 47 5.36 33.42 -22.84
N THR A 48 4.63 32.51 -22.22
CA THR A 48 4.72 31.08 -22.53
C THR A 48 3.46 30.57 -23.22
N ASP A 49 3.65 29.89 -24.34
CA ASP A 49 2.60 29.18 -25.08
C ASP A 49 3.09 27.74 -25.35
N ASN A 50 2.41 26.74 -24.78
CA ASN A 50 2.78 25.32 -24.90
C ASN A 50 4.28 25.04 -24.63
N GLY A 51 4.85 25.71 -23.62
CA GLY A 51 6.26 25.55 -23.23
C GLY A 51 7.27 26.35 -24.07
N SER A 52 6.85 26.96 -25.19
CA SER A 52 7.67 27.93 -25.91
C SER A 52 7.62 29.28 -25.20
N VAL A 53 8.77 29.92 -25.01
CA VAL A 53 8.86 31.25 -24.40
C VAL A 53 9.20 32.29 -25.45
N THR A 54 8.36 33.32 -25.52
CA THR A 54 8.53 34.46 -26.43
C THR A 54 8.68 35.74 -25.62
N ARG A 55 9.50 36.67 -26.12
CA ARG A 55 9.88 37.90 -25.45
C ARG A 55 9.85 39.05 -26.45
N GLY A 56 9.52 40.26 -26.01
CA GLY A 56 9.58 41.44 -26.87
C GLY A 56 8.91 42.65 -26.26
N CYS A 57 8.62 43.64 -27.11
CA CYS A 57 7.83 44.83 -26.78
C CYS A 57 6.35 44.54 -26.98
N THR A 58 5.47 45.08 -26.14
CA THR A 58 4.03 44.89 -26.28
C THR A 58 3.23 46.16 -26.04
N THR A 59 2.12 46.28 -26.76
CA THR A 59 0.96 47.13 -26.40
C THR A 59 -0.26 46.28 -26.09
N ASP A 60 -0.14 44.95 -26.18
CA ASP A 60 -1.26 44.03 -26.17
C ASP A 60 -1.89 43.94 -24.78
N PRO A 61 -3.14 44.38 -24.61
CA PRO A 61 -3.86 44.19 -23.37
C PRO A 61 -4.19 42.72 -23.09
N ALA A 62 -4.15 41.83 -24.10
CA ALA A 62 -4.42 40.40 -23.94
C ALA A 62 -3.23 39.61 -23.35
N CYS A 63 -2.05 40.22 -23.24
CA CYS A 63 -0.95 39.67 -22.45
C CYS A 63 -1.28 39.76 -20.95
N ALA A 64 -1.86 38.68 -20.41
CA ALA A 64 -2.23 38.59 -19.00
C ALA A 64 -1.56 37.42 -18.27
N ALA A 65 -1.38 37.58 -16.96
CA ALA A 65 -0.98 36.50 -16.08
C ALA A 65 -2.03 35.37 -16.11
N PRO A 66 -1.64 34.10 -15.88
CA PRO A 66 -0.33 33.65 -15.41
C PRO A 66 0.70 33.40 -16.51
N ASN A 67 0.30 33.36 -17.79
CA ASN A 67 1.15 32.91 -18.89
C ASN A 67 1.88 34.02 -19.64
N CYS A 68 1.51 35.28 -19.41
CA CYS A 68 2.19 36.45 -19.97
C CYS A 68 2.49 37.45 -18.86
N LEU A 69 3.76 37.81 -18.70
CA LEU A 69 4.23 38.75 -17.69
C LEU A 69 4.78 39.99 -18.39
N LYS A 70 4.53 41.16 -17.79
CA LYS A 70 4.96 42.45 -18.31
C LYS A 70 5.89 43.15 -17.32
N CYS A 71 6.77 43.99 -17.85
CA CYS A 71 7.66 44.84 -17.06
C CYS A 71 8.08 46.06 -17.90
N ASN A 72 8.59 47.12 -17.27
CA ASN A 72 8.70 48.45 -17.89
C ASN A 72 10.11 49.08 -17.79
N THR A 73 11.15 48.28 -17.56
CA THR A 73 12.56 48.73 -17.57
C THR A 73 13.36 48.00 -18.65
N ASP A 74 14.48 48.58 -19.08
CA ASP A 74 15.29 48.01 -20.16
C ASP A 74 15.69 46.57 -19.86
N ASN A 75 15.36 45.67 -20.79
CA ASN A 75 15.64 44.24 -20.75
C ASN A 75 15.13 43.56 -19.47
N CYS A 76 14.11 44.10 -18.82
CA CYS A 76 13.49 43.51 -17.62
C CYS A 76 12.93 42.10 -17.89
N ASN A 77 12.58 41.83 -19.15
CA ASN A 77 12.14 40.54 -19.64
C ASN A 77 13.33 39.69 -20.14
N ALA A 78 14.59 39.94 -19.73
CA ALA A 78 15.73 39.09 -20.10
C ALA A 78 15.99 37.96 -19.09
N ALA A 79 15.60 38.16 -17.83
CA ALA A 79 15.77 37.15 -16.79
C ALA A 79 14.85 35.93 -17.01
N LEU A 80 15.21 34.81 -16.36
CA LEU A 80 14.47 33.56 -16.47
C LEU A 80 13.01 33.76 -16.04
N MET A 81 12.11 33.14 -16.79
CA MET A 81 10.72 32.92 -16.41
C MET A 81 10.65 31.56 -15.72
N CYS A 82 10.23 31.52 -14.46
CA CYS A 82 10.15 30.27 -13.69
C CYS A 82 8.72 29.98 -13.27
N LYS A 83 8.41 28.70 -13.05
CA LYS A 83 7.20 28.30 -12.35
C LYS A 83 7.27 28.77 -10.89
N GLN A 84 6.17 29.30 -10.40
CA GLN A 84 6.03 29.82 -9.04
C GLN A 84 4.81 29.22 -8.37
N CYS A 85 5.05 28.64 -7.21
CA CYS A 85 4.01 28.25 -6.27
C CYS A 85 4.62 28.05 -4.88
N ASP A 86 3.76 28.02 -3.86
CA ASP A 86 4.15 27.77 -2.47
C ASP A 86 3.15 26.84 -1.76
N ALA A 87 3.33 26.67 -0.45
CA ALA A 87 2.52 25.79 0.38
C ALA A 87 1.04 26.21 0.51
N SER A 88 0.68 27.45 0.16
CA SER A 88 -0.73 27.88 0.10
C SER A 88 -1.48 27.23 -1.06
N GLN A 89 -0.74 26.71 -2.05
CA GLN A 89 -1.27 26.01 -3.21
C GLN A 89 -0.96 24.51 -3.07
N PRO A 90 -1.96 23.66 -2.72
CA PRO A 90 -1.73 22.23 -2.54
C PRO A 90 -1.04 21.55 -3.74
N ASP A 91 -1.34 22.02 -4.94
CA ASP A 91 -0.79 21.46 -6.18
C ASP A 91 0.72 21.69 -6.36
N CYS A 92 1.33 22.59 -5.59
CA CYS A 92 2.75 22.91 -5.73
C CYS A 92 3.66 21.69 -5.47
N GLY A 93 3.29 20.88 -4.48
CA GLY A 93 3.96 19.62 -4.13
C GLY A 93 3.24 18.36 -4.62
N ARG A 94 1.95 18.45 -4.95
CA ARG A 94 1.15 17.29 -5.40
C ARG A 94 1.31 16.98 -6.89
N THR A 95 1.58 17.99 -7.70
CA THR A 95 1.68 17.87 -9.16
C THR A 95 3.10 18.12 -9.65
N THR A 96 3.31 18.01 -10.96
CA THR A 96 4.57 18.40 -11.61
C THR A 96 4.82 19.90 -11.58
N GLY A 97 3.86 20.74 -11.16
CA GLY A 97 3.99 22.19 -11.21
C GLY A 97 3.96 22.77 -12.63
N ALA A 98 3.66 21.97 -13.67
CA ALA A 98 3.59 22.46 -15.05
C ALA A 98 2.54 23.57 -15.24
N ASN A 99 1.44 23.48 -14.48
CA ASN A 99 0.34 24.45 -14.49
C ASN A 99 0.48 25.55 -13.42
N ALA A 100 1.60 25.60 -12.68
CA ALA A 100 1.84 26.68 -11.73
C ALA A 100 1.98 28.02 -12.47
N SER A 101 1.68 29.10 -11.76
CA SER A 101 1.86 30.47 -12.24
C SER A 101 3.32 30.73 -12.62
N ASN A 102 3.56 31.70 -13.49
CA ASN A 102 4.93 32.06 -13.87
C ASN A 102 5.37 33.35 -13.16
N MET A 103 6.68 33.51 -12.97
CA MET A 103 7.31 34.74 -12.50
C MET A 103 8.59 35.05 -13.28
N ILE A 104 8.95 36.33 -13.38
CA ILE A 104 10.26 36.76 -13.91
C ILE A 104 11.24 36.85 -12.73
N CYS A 105 12.43 36.27 -12.87
CA CYS A 105 13.46 36.42 -11.84
C CYS A 105 13.98 37.86 -11.75
N GLY A 106 14.27 38.31 -10.53
CA GLY A 106 14.73 39.67 -10.26
C GLY A 106 16.21 39.90 -10.57
N SER A 107 16.98 38.83 -10.75
CA SER A 107 18.42 38.88 -11.07
C SER A 107 18.79 37.77 -12.05
N ALA A 108 19.79 38.05 -12.90
CA ALA A 108 20.40 37.07 -13.81
C ALA A 108 21.15 35.93 -13.07
N THR A 109 21.43 36.09 -11.78
CA THR A 109 22.08 35.05 -10.95
C THR A 109 21.08 34.03 -10.39
N GLN A 110 19.79 34.34 -10.39
CA GLN A 110 18.76 33.41 -9.92
C GLN A 110 18.49 32.33 -10.96
N GLN A 111 18.17 31.13 -10.46
CA GLN A 111 17.78 30.00 -11.30
C GLN A 111 16.33 29.61 -10.99
N CYS A 112 15.68 28.96 -11.96
CA CYS A 112 14.42 28.30 -11.67
C CYS A 112 14.71 27.12 -10.76
N ALA A 113 13.95 26.99 -9.68
CA ALA A 113 14.19 25.94 -8.70
C ALA A 113 12.91 25.40 -8.08
N THR A 114 13.01 24.19 -7.57
CA THR A 114 12.04 23.54 -6.70
C THR A 114 12.72 23.20 -5.39
N GLN A 115 12.17 23.69 -4.28
CA GLN A 115 12.75 23.54 -2.95
C GLN A 115 11.78 22.80 -2.02
N LEU A 116 12.29 21.80 -1.31
CA LEU A 116 11.63 21.10 -0.22
C LEU A 116 11.89 21.87 1.07
N GLN A 117 10.81 22.32 1.72
CA GLN A 117 10.87 22.98 3.01
C GLN A 117 10.97 21.96 4.15
N SER A 118 11.42 22.41 5.33
CA SER A 118 11.58 21.58 6.53
C SER A 118 10.26 20.95 7.01
N ASN A 119 9.12 21.53 6.67
CA ASN A 119 7.78 20.99 6.96
C ASN A 119 7.26 20.00 5.90
N GLY A 120 8.08 19.61 4.90
CA GLY A 120 7.72 18.68 3.84
C GLY A 120 7.01 19.29 2.63
N THR A 121 6.67 20.59 2.66
CA THR A 121 6.03 21.28 1.52
C THR A 121 7.04 21.67 0.45
N VAL A 122 6.54 21.97 -0.76
CA VAL A 122 7.36 22.40 -1.90
C VAL A 122 7.11 23.87 -2.20
N VAL A 123 8.18 24.59 -2.54
CA VAL A 123 8.13 25.91 -3.15
C VAL A 123 8.80 25.85 -4.52
N ARG A 124 8.20 26.50 -5.51
CA ARG A 124 8.79 26.71 -6.83
C ARG A 124 8.98 28.21 -7.04
N GLY A 125 10.08 28.59 -7.68
CA GLY A 125 10.31 29.98 -8.04
C GLY A 125 11.73 30.25 -8.47
N CYS A 126 12.09 31.53 -8.44
CA CYS A 126 13.45 32.01 -8.66
C CYS A 126 14.26 31.91 -7.36
N LEU A 127 15.07 30.86 -7.22
CA LEU A 127 15.86 30.60 -6.00
C LEU A 127 17.34 30.44 -6.34
N ASN A 128 18.18 30.52 -5.31
CA ASN A 128 19.59 30.19 -5.37
C ASN A 128 19.82 28.91 -4.55
N CYS A 129 19.80 27.75 -5.22
CA CYS A 129 20.14 26.50 -4.55
C CYS A 129 21.64 26.46 -4.23
N ALA A 130 21.99 26.02 -3.02
CA ALA A 130 23.39 25.72 -2.72
C ALA A 130 23.85 24.52 -3.56
N ALA A 131 25.15 24.46 -3.88
CA ALA A 131 25.71 23.30 -4.56
C ALA A 131 25.49 22.03 -3.74
N ASN A 132 24.95 20.99 -4.37
CA ASN A 132 24.61 19.69 -3.76
C ASN A 132 23.54 19.76 -2.64
N ASP A 133 22.63 20.74 -2.69
CA ASP A 133 21.48 20.77 -1.78
C ASP A 133 20.43 19.73 -2.19
N ALA A 134 20.33 18.64 -1.41
CA ALA A 134 19.34 17.58 -1.65
C ALA A 134 17.88 18.08 -1.57
N ASN A 135 17.65 19.22 -0.91
CA ASN A 135 16.33 19.83 -0.77
C ASN A 135 16.06 20.91 -1.81
N CYS A 136 16.96 21.16 -2.77
CA CYS A 136 16.79 22.21 -3.77
C CYS A 136 17.32 21.78 -5.14
N LYS A 137 16.42 21.65 -6.11
CA LYS A 137 16.76 21.30 -7.50
C LYS A 137 16.59 22.55 -8.38
N SER A 138 17.71 23.11 -8.84
CA SER A 138 17.73 24.24 -9.77
C SER A 138 18.00 23.82 -11.21
N CYS A 139 17.59 24.68 -12.14
CA CYS A 139 17.81 24.54 -13.58
C CYS A 139 17.83 25.93 -14.25
N ALA A 140 18.45 26.02 -15.42
CA ALA A 140 18.89 27.29 -16.02
C ALA A 140 18.10 27.70 -17.27
N THR A 141 16.95 27.10 -17.54
CA THR A 141 16.09 27.43 -18.69
C THR A 141 14.71 27.86 -18.22
N ASP A 142 13.97 28.56 -19.07
CA ASP A 142 12.63 29.01 -18.70
C ASP A 142 11.70 27.83 -18.39
N ASN A 143 10.90 27.98 -17.33
CA ASN A 143 9.89 27.01 -16.88
C ASN A 143 10.41 25.60 -16.62
N CYS A 144 11.71 25.43 -16.39
CA CYS A 144 12.33 24.11 -16.22
C CYS A 144 12.09 23.46 -14.86
N ASN A 145 11.68 24.24 -13.85
CA ASN A 145 11.45 23.78 -12.48
C ASN A 145 10.10 23.06 -12.33
N VAL A 146 9.87 22.09 -13.22
CA VAL A 146 8.73 21.18 -13.25
C VAL A 146 9.15 19.76 -12.85
N GLY A 147 8.18 18.89 -12.65
CA GLY A 147 8.38 17.51 -12.19
C GLY A 147 8.11 17.34 -10.70
N ILE A 148 7.91 16.09 -10.30
CA ILE A 148 7.72 15.72 -8.89
C ILE A 148 9.05 15.92 -8.14
N PHE A 149 8.99 16.51 -6.96
CA PHE A 149 10.17 16.77 -6.14
C PHE A 149 9.87 16.61 -4.63
N PRO A 150 10.71 15.91 -3.85
CA PRO A 150 11.83 15.07 -4.30
C PRO A 150 11.40 13.95 -5.25
N ASP A 151 12.36 13.36 -5.98
CA ASP A 151 12.08 12.34 -7.00
C ASP A 151 11.45 11.06 -6.41
N ASP A 152 11.63 10.82 -5.10
CA ASP A 152 11.06 9.71 -4.33
C ASP A 152 9.76 10.07 -3.57
N ARG A 153 9.16 11.25 -3.83
CA ARG A 153 7.88 11.65 -3.23
C ARG A 153 6.79 10.60 -3.52
N ARG A 154 6.18 10.07 -2.46
CA ARG A 154 5.08 9.09 -2.55
C ARG A 154 3.93 9.65 -3.39
N LEU A 155 3.49 8.86 -4.35
CA LEU A 155 2.27 9.10 -5.13
C LEU A 155 1.14 8.21 -4.61
N CYS A 156 -0.02 8.80 -4.34
CA CYS A 156 -1.23 8.10 -3.90
C CYS A 156 -2.40 8.53 -4.78
N TYR A 157 -3.40 7.67 -4.93
CA TYR A 157 -4.68 8.13 -5.44
C TYR A 157 -5.29 9.13 -4.46
N GLN A 158 -5.68 10.30 -4.96
CA GLN A 158 -6.28 11.39 -4.19
C GLN A 158 -7.61 11.77 -4.84
N CYS A 159 -8.71 11.46 -4.15
CA CYS A 159 -10.06 11.66 -4.65
C CYS A 159 -11.07 11.67 -3.48
N SER A 160 -12.29 12.13 -3.75
CA SER A 160 -13.41 12.04 -2.81
C SER A 160 -14.75 11.80 -3.54
N GLY A 161 -15.64 11.07 -2.87
CA GLY A 161 -16.98 10.78 -3.38
C GLY A 161 -16.96 9.87 -4.62
N GLU A 162 -17.85 10.15 -5.56
CA GLU A 162 -18.04 9.34 -6.77
C GLU A 162 -16.78 9.25 -7.64
N SER A 163 -15.94 10.30 -7.64
CA SER A 163 -14.68 10.32 -8.38
C SER A 163 -13.73 9.18 -7.99
N CYS A 164 -13.85 8.64 -6.77
CA CYS A 164 -13.05 7.51 -6.31
C CYS A 164 -13.50 6.13 -6.81
N SER A 165 -14.61 6.05 -7.57
CA SER A 165 -15.14 4.78 -8.10
C SER A 165 -14.30 4.24 -9.25
N ASN A 166 -13.75 5.14 -10.09
CA ASN A 166 -12.92 4.80 -11.24
C ASN A 166 -11.62 5.60 -11.18
N LEU A 167 -10.55 4.93 -10.77
CA LEU A 167 -9.26 5.57 -10.56
C LEU A 167 -8.55 5.83 -11.89
N ASP A 168 -8.14 7.06 -12.10
CA ASP A 168 -7.39 7.49 -13.28
C ASP A 168 -5.99 7.98 -12.86
N ASN A 169 -4.97 7.29 -13.36
CA ASN A 169 -3.57 7.63 -13.09
C ASN A 169 -3.21 9.06 -13.52
N SER A 170 -3.82 9.58 -14.60
CA SER A 170 -3.42 10.87 -15.15
C SER A 170 -3.92 12.06 -14.32
N THR A 171 -5.00 11.89 -13.58
CA THR A 171 -5.68 12.96 -12.83
C THR A 171 -5.67 12.76 -11.32
N MET A 172 -5.61 11.52 -10.84
CA MET A 172 -5.78 11.21 -9.41
C MET A 172 -4.51 10.68 -8.74
N LEU A 173 -3.53 10.17 -9.49
CA LEU A 173 -2.27 9.70 -8.92
C LEU A 173 -1.33 10.89 -8.67
N LEU A 174 -1.47 11.49 -7.49
CA LEU A 174 -0.82 12.73 -7.11
C LEU A 174 0.20 12.50 -5.99
N GLY A 175 1.27 13.30 -5.99
CA GLY A 175 2.25 13.29 -4.91
C GLY A 175 1.59 13.72 -3.59
N CYS A 176 2.02 13.18 -2.46
CA CYS A 176 1.56 13.70 -1.17
C CYS A 176 1.99 15.16 -1.00
N ALA A 177 1.11 16.03 -0.47
CA ALA A 177 1.45 17.45 -0.29
C ALA A 177 2.60 17.63 0.71
N ILE A 178 2.56 16.86 1.80
CA ILE A 178 3.61 16.85 2.83
C ILE A 178 4.53 15.67 2.56
N TYR A 179 5.78 15.93 2.17
CA TYR A 179 6.78 14.89 1.97
C TYR A 179 7.28 14.32 3.30
N GLN A 180 7.44 13.00 3.33
CA GLN A 180 8.12 12.28 4.41
C GLN A 180 9.05 11.25 3.78
N ALA A 181 10.34 11.30 4.15
CA ALA A 181 11.35 10.41 3.58
C ALA A 181 11.12 8.93 3.90
N THR A 182 10.47 8.64 5.04
CA THR A 182 10.18 7.27 5.48
C THR A 182 8.78 7.18 6.07
N GLY A 183 8.17 5.99 5.99
CA GLY A 183 6.88 5.71 6.62
C GLY A 183 5.68 6.43 6.02
N GLN A 184 5.82 7.02 4.83
CA GLN A 184 4.72 7.71 4.14
C GLN A 184 3.71 6.70 3.58
N LYS A 185 2.46 6.80 4.05
CA LYS A 185 1.37 5.88 3.69
C LYS A 185 0.30 6.55 2.84
N CYS A 186 -0.23 5.80 1.89
CA CYS A 186 -1.51 6.09 1.27
C CYS A 186 -2.64 5.51 2.13
N TYR A 187 -3.83 6.10 2.06
CA TYR A 187 -5.03 5.58 2.71
C TYR A 187 -6.20 5.40 1.73
N THR A 188 -7.12 4.52 2.12
CA THR A 188 -8.46 4.35 1.56
C THR A 188 -9.47 4.30 2.71
N ILE A 189 -10.56 5.03 2.59
CA ILE A 189 -11.70 4.97 3.52
C ILE A 189 -13.01 5.21 2.76
N GLY A 190 -14.11 4.61 3.20
CA GLY A 190 -15.43 4.87 2.65
C GLY A 190 -16.52 4.04 3.29
N THR A 191 -17.76 4.46 3.09
CA THR A 191 -18.97 3.73 3.56
C THR A 191 -19.73 3.04 2.43
N SER A 192 -19.45 3.43 1.18
CA SER A 192 -19.98 2.86 -0.06
C SER A 192 -19.04 3.17 -1.23
N ALA A 193 -19.27 2.60 -2.40
CA ALA A 193 -18.49 2.89 -3.61
C ALA A 193 -18.47 4.39 -3.98
N THR A 194 -19.59 5.09 -3.77
CA THR A 194 -19.75 6.52 -4.11
C THR A 194 -19.35 7.48 -2.99
N THR A 195 -18.97 6.96 -1.82
CA THR A 195 -18.53 7.75 -0.65
C THR A 195 -17.10 7.43 -0.23
N MET A 196 -16.30 6.91 -1.16
CA MET A 196 -14.90 6.65 -0.95
C MET A 196 -14.08 7.94 -0.87
N GLN A 197 -12.99 7.87 -0.13
CA GLN A 197 -11.96 8.90 -0.05
C GLN A 197 -10.61 8.22 -0.03
N ARG A 198 -9.67 8.80 -0.76
CA ARG A 198 -8.29 8.31 -0.86
C ARG A 198 -7.34 9.49 -0.71
N GLY A 199 -6.18 9.24 -0.13
CA GLY A 199 -5.15 10.25 -0.06
C GLY A 199 -3.90 9.80 0.66
N CYS A 200 -3.11 10.77 1.10
CA CYS A 200 -1.90 10.54 1.89
C CYS A 200 -2.20 10.75 3.37
N GLN A 201 -1.73 9.84 4.22
CA GLN A 201 -1.92 9.95 5.67
C GLN A 201 -1.28 11.23 6.24
N SER A 202 -0.16 11.67 5.68
CA SER A 202 0.60 12.83 6.15
C SER A 202 0.05 14.19 5.73
N ASP A 203 -0.91 14.22 4.80
CA ASP A 203 -1.48 15.48 4.33
C ASP A 203 -2.38 16.10 5.41
N THR A 204 -2.23 17.40 5.65
CA THR A 204 -2.95 18.15 6.70
C THR A 204 -4.25 18.80 6.21
N VAL A 205 -4.80 18.34 5.07
CA VAL A 205 -6.06 18.85 4.54
C VAL A 205 -7.20 18.61 5.54
N ALA A 206 -8.09 19.59 5.70
CA ALA A 206 -9.15 19.57 6.71
C ALA A 206 -10.05 18.31 6.63
N ASP A 207 -10.19 17.72 5.44
CA ASP A 207 -11.00 16.54 5.20
C ASP A 207 -10.24 15.21 5.30
N ASN A 208 -8.96 15.20 5.73
CA ASN A 208 -8.22 13.94 5.89
C ASN A 208 -8.74 13.12 7.07
N LYS A 209 -9.67 12.19 6.78
CA LYS A 209 -10.25 11.26 7.77
C LYS A 209 -9.26 10.23 8.32
N CYS A 210 -8.15 10.01 7.62
CA CYS A 210 -7.13 9.02 7.95
C CYS A 210 -5.79 9.69 8.23
N SER A 211 -5.82 10.79 9.00
CA SER A 211 -4.62 11.44 9.49
C SER A 211 -3.83 10.52 10.43
N ALA A 212 -2.59 10.89 10.73
CA ALA A 212 -1.74 10.12 11.65
C ALA A 212 -2.31 9.97 13.07
N THR A 213 -3.28 10.79 13.46
CA THR A 213 -3.96 10.72 14.76
C THR A 213 -5.33 10.04 14.69
N SER A 214 -5.76 9.61 13.51
CA SER A 214 -7.05 8.94 13.34
C SER A 214 -7.03 7.55 14.00
N THR A 215 -8.11 7.23 14.71
CA THR A 215 -8.34 5.91 15.31
C THR A 215 -9.44 5.13 14.58
N ASP A 216 -9.92 5.64 13.44
CA ASP A 216 -10.95 4.97 12.64
C ASP A 216 -10.38 3.69 12.01
N ALA A 217 -10.87 2.54 12.48
CA ALA A 217 -10.47 1.23 11.97
C ALA A 217 -10.84 1.01 10.49
N SER A 218 -11.66 1.88 9.90
CA SER A 218 -12.00 1.88 8.47
C SER A 218 -10.88 2.45 7.60
N CYS A 219 -9.88 3.11 8.18
CA CYS A 219 -8.72 3.56 7.43
C CYS A 219 -7.83 2.39 7.03
N LEU A 220 -7.86 2.02 5.75
CA LEU A 220 -6.93 1.06 5.18
C LEU A 220 -5.69 1.79 4.68
N PHE A 221 -4.53 1.47 5.24
CA PHE A 221 -3.23 2.04 4.85
C PHE A 221 -2.40 1.08 4.01
N CYS A 222 -1.54 1.63 3.15
CA CYS A 222 -0.52 0.91 2.41
C CYS A 222 0.69 1.80 2.10
N ASP A 223 1.86 1.19 1.93
CA ASP A 223 3.13 1.85 1.64
C ASP A 223 4.07 1.03 0.75
N ASN A 224 3.59 -0.05 0.15
CA ASN A 224 4.39 -0.96 -0.67
C ASN A 224 4.78 -0.37 -2.03
N GLU A 225 3.95 0.50 -2.62
CA GLU A 225 4.20 1.09 -3.94
C GLU A 225 3.40 2.39 -4.15
N ASN A 226 3.70 3.10 -5.24
CA ASN A 226 2.92 4.26 -5.66
C ASN A 226 1.53 3.83 -6.12
N GLY A 227 0.48 4.52 -5.65
CA GLY A 227 -0.89 4.18 -5.99
C GLY A 227 -1.38 2.86 -5.35
N CYS A 228 -0.73 2.37 -4.29
CA CYS A 228 -1.15 1.15 -3.59
C CYS A 228 -2.59 1.21 -3.05
N ASN A 229 -3.12 2.43 -2.83
CA ASN A 229 -4.46 2.66 -2.34
C ASN A 229 -5.51 2.57 -3.47
N ASN A 230 -5.42 1.55 -4.33
CA ASN A 230 -6.27 1.36 -5.51
C ASN A 230 -7.47 0.43 -5.27
N ARG A 231 -7.57 -0.17 -4.09
CA ARG A 231 -8.57 -1.19 -3.79
C ARG A 231 -10.00 -0.64 -3.92
N PRO A 232 -10.90 -1.26 -4.70
CA PRO A 232 -12.29 -0.83 -4.82
C PRO A 232 -13.04 -1.01 -3.48
N TYR A 233 -14.18 -0.32 -3.32
CA TYR A 233 -15.00 -0.43 -2.10
C TYR A 233 -15.39 -1.88 -1.78
N SER A 234 -15.71 -2.68 -2.81
CA SER A 234 -16.03 -4.10 -2.69
C SER A 234 -15.44 -4.87 -3.86
N ARG A 235 -15.00 -6.11 -3.61
CA ARG A 235 -14.51 -7.02 -4.66
C ARG A 235 -14.92 -8.45 -4.39
N VAL A 236 -15.14 -9.22 -5.44
CA VAL A 236 -15.26 -10.68 -5.35
C VAL A 236 -13.85 -11.24 -5.20
N LEU A 237 -13.63 -12.08 -4.19
CA LEU A 237 -12.30 -12.64 -3.88
C LEU A 237 -11.97 -13.88 -4.71
N GLY A 238 -12.99 -14.54 -5.24
CA GLY A 238 -12.89 -15.70 -6.10
C GLY A 238 -14.20 -16.46 -6.15
N SER A 239 -14.17 -17.60 -6.83
CA SER A 239 -15.24 -18.60 -6.80
C SER A 239 -14.78 -19.83 -6.03
N CYS A 240 -15.61 -20.38 -5.16
CA CYS A 240 -15.26 -21.49 -4.28
C CYS A 240 -16.28 -22.62 -4.37
N TYR A 241 -15.83 -23.85 -4.12
CA TYR A 241 -16.77 -24.93 -3.83
C TYR A 241 -17.44 -24.67 -2.48
N LYS A 242 -18.76 -24.84 -2.43
CA LYS A 242 -19.57 -24.62 -1.23
C LYS A 242 -20.37 -25.88 -0.94
N CYS A 243 -20.08 -26.53 0.17
CA CYS A 243 -20.77 -27.75 0.57
C CYS A 243 -20.54 -28.01 2.07
N ASN A 244 -21.40 -28.83 2.68
CA ASN A 244 -21.32 -29.18 4.09
C ASN A 244 -21.92 -30.58 4.32
N ASP A 245 -21.13 -31.62 4.07
CA ASP A 245 -21.56 -33.02 4.19
C ASP A 245 -20.38 -33.98 4.46
N SER A 246 -20.70 -35.21 4.88
CA SER A 246 -19.72 -36.26 5.22
C SER A 246 -19.30 -37.14 4.04
N ASP A 247 -19.87 -36.93 2.85
CA ASP A 247 -19.81 -37.92 1.77
C ASP A 247 -19.12 -37.36 0.53
N LYS A 248 -19.59 -36.21 0.03
CA LYS A 248 -19.13 -35.53 -1.19
C LYS A 248 -18.13 -34.43 -0.90
N CYS A 249 -18.25 -33.71 0.21
CA CYS A 249 -17.36 -32.58 0.50
C CYS A 249 -15.90 -32.95 0.75
N GLN A 250 -15.67 -34.15 1.27
CA GLN A 250 -14.31 -34.65 1.50
C GLN A 250 -13.58 -35.00 0.20
N LEU A 251 -14.32 -35.29 -0.87
CA LEU A 251 -13.74 -35.76 -2.13
C LEU A 251 -13.18 -34.62 -2.97
N GLN A 252 -12.52 -34.99 -4.06
CA GLN A 252 -12.15 -34.07 -5.11
C GLN A 252 -13.42 -33.43 -5.69
N GLN A 253 -13.45 -32.10 -5.76
CA GLN A 253 -14.60 -31.38 -6.28
C GLN A 253 -14.58 -31.30 -7.81
N GLU A 254 -15.76 -31.37 -8.40
CA GLU A 254 -15.95 -31.37 -9.86
C GLU A 254 -15.67 -29.98 -10.45
N ALA A 255 -14.78 -29.92 -11.44
CA ALA A 255 -14.42 -28.68 -12.12
C ALA A 255 -15.65 -27.95 -12.68
N GLY A 256 -15.71 -26.63 -12.49
CA GLY A 256 -16.78 -25.79 -13.04
C GLY A 256 -18.04 -25.68 -12.16
N THR A 257 -18.09 -26.37 -11.01
CA THR A 257 -19.23 -26.26 -10.07
C THR A 257 -19.00 -25.26 -8.93
N ALA A 258 -17.84 -24.60 -8.89
CA ALA A 258 -17.55 -23.54 -7.93
C ALA A 258 -18.46 -22.31 -8.17
N THR A 259 -18.84 -21.65 -7.08
CA THR A 259 -19.74 -20.48 -7.10
C THR A 259 -19.02 -19.24 -6.58
N GLU A 260 -19.36 -18.08 -7.11
CA GLU A 260 -18.76 -16.81 -6.65
C GLU A 260 -18.99 -16.58 -5.15
N CYS A 261 -17.96 -16.06 -4.51
CA CYS A 261 -18.08 -15.55 -3.15
C CYS A 261 -18.85 -14.24 -3.12
N ALA A 262 -19.55 -13.98 -2.01
CA ALA A 262 -20.07 -12.66 -1.72
C ALA A 262 -18.95 -11.62 -1.82
N ALA A 263 -19.29 -10.40 -2.24
CA ALA A 263 -18.32 -9.33 -2.34
C ALA A 263 -17.78 -8.95 -0.95
N ALA A 264 -16.46 -8.92 -0.80
CA ALA A 264 -15.79 -8.46 0.40
C ALA A 264 -15.52 -6.96 0.31
N VAL A 265 -15.88 -6.23 1.37
CA VAL A 265 -15.60 -4.79 1.47
C VAL A 265 -14.10 -4.51 1.59
N TYR A 266 -13.69 -3.28 1.32
CA TYR A 266 -12.28 -2.88 1.25
C TYR A 266 -11.54 -3.03 2.59
N THR A 267 -12.23 -3.16 3.72
CA THR A 267 -11.59 -3.40 5.03
C THR A 267 -11.29 -4.88 5.30
N GLN A 268 -11.88 -5.81 4.54
CA GLN A 268 -11.74 -7.25 4.79
C GLN A 268 -10.54 -7.85 4.04
N ASN A 269 -9.45 -8.16 4.75
CA ASN A 269 -8.32 -8.93 4.23
C ASN A 269 -8.54 -10.40 4.50
N VAL A 270 -9.06 -11.13 3.52
CA VAL A 270 -9.39 -12.53 3.67
C VAL A 270 -9.04 -13.30 2.40
N ASN A 271 -8.65 -14.56 2.58
CA ASN A 271 -8.43 -15.53 1.51
C ASN A 271 -9.74 -15.77 0.74
N SER A 272 -9.71 -16.33 -0.47
CA SER A 272 -10.95 -16.56 -1.21
C SER A 272 -11.77 -17.70 -0.60
N CYS A 273 -11.19 -18.89 -0.53
CA CYS A 273 -11.89 -20.11 -0.15
C CYS A 273 -11.36 -20.74 1.13
N TYR A 274 -12.17 -21.60 1.75
CA TYR A 274 -11.76 -22.49 2.82
C TYR A 274 -12.19 -23.95 2.62
N THR A 275 -11.50 -24.83 3.32
CA THR A 275 -11.91 -26.21 3.65
C THR A 275 -11.76 -26.40 5.16
N GLN A 276 -12.84 -26.74 5.84
CA GLN A 276 -12.90 -26.92 7.30
C GLN A 276 -13.33 -28.34 7.62
N LEU A 277 -12.63 -28.98 8.56
CA LEU A 277 -12.99 -30.30 9.05
C LEU A 277 -13.63 -30.18 10.45
N LEU A 278 -14.93 -30.44 10.52
CA LEU A 278 -15.71 -30.30 11.74
C LEU A 278 -15.52 -31.50 12.68
N PRO A 279 -15.67 -31.32 14.01
CA PRO A 279 -15.47 -32.41 14.99
C PRO A 279 -16.36 -33.63 14.79
N ASN A 280 -17.49 -33.47 14.10
CA ASN A 280 -18.46 -34.54 13.82
C ASN A 280 -18.14 -35.33 12.53
N GLY A 281 -16.97 -35.12 11.91
CA GLY A 281 -16.60 -35.81 10.68
C GLY A 281 -17.04 -35.11 9.39
N VAL A 282 -17.77 -33.99 9.49
CA VAL A 282 -18.28 -33.28 8.32
C VAL A 282 -17.20 -32.35 7.75
N VAL A 283 -17.05 -32.34 6.42
CA VAL A 283 -16.21 -31.37 5.73
C VAL A 283 -17.08 -30.22 5.24
N ALA A 284 -16.72 -29.00 5.61
CA ALA A 284 -17.34 -27.78 5.12
C ALA A 284 -16.39 -27.03 4.20
N ARG A 285 -16.88 -26.63 3.03
CA ARG A 285 -16.15 -25.78 2.08
C ARG A 285 -16.94 -24.51 1.84
N GLY A 286 -16.26 -23.40 1.61
CA GLY A 286 -16.94 -22.15 1.31
C GLY A 286 -15.99 -20.98 1.09
N CYS A 287 -16.55 -19.78 1.14
CA CYS A 287 -15.79 -18.54 1.05
C CYS A 287 -15.44 -18.03 2.43
N THR A 288 -14.21 -17.56 2.64
CA THR A 288 -13.76 -17.22 3.99
C THR A 288 -14.47 -15.99 4.57
N ASN A 289 -14.90 -15.06 3.72
CA ASN A 289 -15.67 -13.88 4.11
C ASN A 289 -17.13 -14.19 4.48
N GLU A 290 -17.59 -15.40 4.20
CA GLU A 290 -18.91 -15.90 4.58
C GLU A 290 -18.84 -16.76 5.86
N LEU A 291 -17.64 -17.01 6.40
CA LEU A 291 -17.42 -17.84 7.58
C LEU A 291 -17.37 -17.01 8.87
N ALA A 292 -18.44 -17.04 9.65
CA ALA A 292 -18.60 -16.21 10.85
C ALA A 292 -17.50 -16.38 11.91
N ALA A 293 -16.99 -17.61 12.10
CA ALA A 293 -15.94 -17.91 13.08
C ALA A 293 -14.51 -17.61 12.55
N GLY A 294 -14.40 -17.18 11.29
CA GLY A 294 -13.12 -17.13 10.57
C GLY A 294 -12.51 -18.51 10.31
N CYS A 295 -11.47 -18.54 9.47
CA CYS A 295 -10.74 -19.76 9.13
C CYS A 295 -9.37 -19.75 9.80
N ASN A 296 -9.11 -20.71 10.70
CA ASN A 296 -7.85 -20.82 11.41
C ASN A 296 -7.50 -22.28 11.76
N ALA A 297 -6.27 -22.50 12.21
CA ALA A 297 -5.81 -23.84 12.59
C ALA A 297 -6.63 -24.42 13.77
N SER A 298 -7.04 -23.59 14.73
CA SER A 298 -7.77 -24.03 15.94
C SER A 298 -9.15 -24.61 15.63
N ASN A 299 -9.75 -24.27 14.50
CA ASN A 299 -11.02 -24.83 14.04
C ASN A 299 -10.87 -25.76 12.82
N ASN A 300 -9.67 -26.35 12.64
CA ASN A 300 -9.30 -27.26 11.55
C ASN A 300 -9.67 -26.70 10.17
N CYS A 301 -9.45 -25.41 9.96
CA CYS A 301 -9.78 -24.73 8.72
C CYS A 301 -8.52 -24.34 7.96
N ASN A 302 -8.46 -24.75 6.69
CA ASN A 302 -7.44 -24.36 5.75
C ASN A 302 -8.02 -23.37 4.74
N ALA A 303 -7.38 -22.22 4.58
CA ALA A 303 -7.78 -21.19 3.64
C ALA A 303 -6.82 -21.13 2.45
N CYS A 304 -7.33 -20.74 1.28
CA CYS A 304 -6.54 -20.60 0.07
C CYS A 304 -7.03 -19.41 -0.76
N GLU A 305 -6.14 -18.90 -1.63
CA GLU A 305 -6.41 -17.76 -2.52
C GLU A 305 -6.67 -18.21 -3.97
N GLY A 306 -7.48 -17.44 -4.69
CA GLY A 306 -7.84 -17.70 -6.08
C GLY A 306 -9.12 -18.52 -6.28
N ASN A 307 -9.42 -18.76 -7.55
CA ASN A 307 -10.63 -19.48 -7.98
C ASN A 307 -10.47 -20.98 -7.78
N SER A 308 -11.51 -21.62 -7.26
CA SER A 308 -11.62 -23.08 -7.08
C SER A 308 -10.45 -23.69 -6.30
N CYS A 309 -9.73 -22.88 -5.49
CA CYS A 309 -8.52 -23.34 -4.81
C CYS A 309 -8.81 -24.42 -3.75
N ASN A 310 -10.07 -24.50 -3.29
CA ASN A 310 -10.55 -25.53 -2.38
C ASN A 310 -11.14 -26.75 -3.11
N ALA A 311 -10.56 -27.17 -4.24
CA ALA A 311 -11.03 -28.34 -5.00
C ALA A 311 -10.52 -29.68 -4.45
N ALA A 312 -9.31 -29.67 -3.90
CA ALA A 312 -8.58 -30.89 -3.55
C ALA A 312 -9.32 -31.72 -2.49
N VAL A 313 -9.11 -33.05 -2.51
CA VAL A 313 -9.55 -33.97 -1.45
C VAL A 313 -9.17 -33.38 -0.08
N ALA A 314 -10.12 -33.39 0.86
CA ALA A 314 -9.85 -32.93 2.21
C ALA A 314 -8.81 -33.84 2.87
N VAL A 315 -7.88 -33.29 3.64
CA VAL A 315 -6.82 -34.07 4.29
C VAL A 315 -6.99 -33.98 5.79
N PHE A 316 -7.03 -35.14 6.43
CA PHE A 316 -6.95 -35.28 7.88
C PHE A 316 -5.52 -35.63 8.27
N LYS A 317 -5.01 -35.10 9.39
CA LYS A 317 -3.65 -35.37 9.84
C LYS A 317 -3.60 -35.77 11.31
N CYS A 318 -2.74 -36.71 11.65
CA CYS A 318 -2.46 -37.14 13.02
C CYS A 318 -0.96 -37.11 13.27
N LEU A 319 -0.53 -37.18 14.52
CA LEU A 319 0.84 -37.60 14.81
C LEU A 319 0.94 -39.08 14.44
N ILE A 320 1.88 -39.45 13.58
CA ILE A 320 2.11 -40.83 13.14
C ILE A 320 3.55 -41.18 13.47
N CYS A 321 3.76 -42.09 14.42
CA CYS A 321 5.10 -42.48 14.83
C CYS A 321 5.11 -43.73 15.69
N ARG A 322 6.29 -44.32 15.84
CA ARG A 322 6.58 -45.37 16.81
C ARG A 322 7.85 -45.05 17.61
N SER A 323 7.82 -45.21 18.93
CA SER A 323 8.93 -44.82 19.80
C SER A 323 10.17 -45.70 19.74
N ASP A 324 10.03 -46.95 19.25
CA ASP A 324 11.15 -47.87 19.04
C ASP A 324 11.99 -47.51 17.82
N TYR A 325 11.39 -46.83 16.84
CA TYR A 325 12.11 -46.27 15.68
C TYR A 325 12.53 -44.81 15.91
N TYR A 326 11.73 -44.04 16.65
CA TYR A 326 11.96 -42.61 16.84
C TYR A 326 11.59 -42.18 18.27
N ALA A 327 12.60 -42.03 19.13
CA ALA A 327 12.43 -41.73 20.55
C ALA A 327 11.53 -40.50 20.85
N PRO A 328 11.60 -39.37 20.11
CA PRO A 328 10.73 -38.21 20.37
C PRO A 328 9.22 -38.48 20.20
N CYS A 329 8.83 -39.60 19.58
CA CYS A 329 7.43 -40.03 19.50
C CYS A 329 6.76 -40.16 20.87
N ARG A 330 7.52 -40.58 21.90
CA ARG A 330 7.02 -40.76 23.27
C ARG A 330 6.51 -39.46 23.87
N GLU A 331 7.18 -38.34 23.58
CA GLU A 331 6.86 -37.00 24.07
C GLU A 331 5.93 -36.21 23.15
N ALA A 332 5.41 -36.84 22.08
CA ALA A 332 4.63 -36.18 21.02
C ALA A 332 5.40 -35.07 20.28
N GLU A 333 6.73 -35.12 20.30
CA GLU A 333 7.63 -34.21 19.58
C GLU A 333 7.83 -34.68 18.13
N VAL A 334 6.72 -34.88 17.42
CA VAL A 334 6.67 -35.30 16.02
C VAL A 334 5.73 -34.39 15.22
N GLY A 335 6.01 -34.22 13.94
CA GLY A 335 5.11 -33.51 13.03
C GLY A 335 3.80 -34.26 12.81
N GLN A 336 2.81 -33.55 12.28
CA GLN A 336 1.58 -34.15 11.79
C GLN A 336 1.82 -34.73 10.39
N GLU A 337 1.31 -35.92 10.14
CA GLU A 337 1.36 -36.61 8.86
C GLU A 337 -0.04 -36.86 8.31
N ASP A 338 -0.15 -36.94 6.98
CA ASP A 338 -1.41 -37.14 6.28
C ASP A 338 -1.96 -38.53 6.59
N CYS A 339 -3.20 -38.56 7.06
CA CYS A 339 -3.97 -39.78 7.16
C CYS A 339 -4.49 -40.20 5.78
N PRO A 340 -4.65 -41.51 5.53
CA PRO A 340 -5.20 -41.99 4.28
C PRO A 340 -6.66 -41.53 4.10
N ALA A 341 -7.15 -41.58 2.86
CA ALA A 341 -8.51 -41.20 2.53
C ALA A 341 -9.58 -41.99 3.31
N SER A 342 -9.25 -43.22 3.76
CA SER A 342 -10.09 -44.02 4.66
C SER A 342 -10.40 -43.32 5.99
N SER A 343 -9.55 -42.39 6.43
CA SER A 343 -9.74 -41.61 7.66
C SER A 343 -10.73 -40.46 7.52
N LEU A 344 -11.30 -40.23 6.33
CA LEU A 344 -12.31 -39.18 6.12
C LEU A 344 -13.74 -39.73 6.25
N THR A 345 -13.92 -41.05 6.07
CA THR A 345 -15.23 -41.72 6.02
C THR A 345 -15.41 -42.80 7.07
N GLY A 346 -16.66 -43.05 7.46
CA GLY A 346 -17.01 -44.19 8.32
C GLY A 346 -16.89 -43.88 9.82
N PRO A 347 -17.06 -44.90 10.68
CA PRO A 347 -17.16 -44.72 12.13
C PRO A 347 -15.85 -44.25 12.81
N ASP A 348 -14.71 -44.47 12.16
CA ASP A 348 -13.37 -44.08 12.63
C ASP A 348 -12.86 -42.81 11.93
N ALA A 349 -13.70 -42.16 11.14
CA ALA A 349 -13.35 -40.93 10.46
C ALA A 349 -12.88 -39.87 11.45
N MET A 350 -11.88 -39.09 11.07
CA MET A 350 -11.43 -37.91 11.81
C MET A 350 -10.94 -38.19 13.24
N LYS A 351 -10.53 -39.44 13.51
CA LYS A 351 -9.98 -39.87 14.79
C LYS A 351 -8.50 -40.22 14.69
N CYS A 352 -7.73 -39.73 15.66
CA CYS A 352 -6.38 -40.20 15.91
C CYS A 352 -6.37 -41.13 17.13
N PHE A 353 -5.31 -41.91 17.26
CA PHE A 353 -5.04 -42.66 18.47
C PHE A 353 -3.60 -42.47 18.94
N SER A 354 -3.39 -42.67 20.24
CA SER A 354 -2.07 -42.91 20.82
C SER A 354 -2.18 -43.97 21.89
N GLY A 355 -1.21 -44.87 21.97
CA GLY A 355 -1.17 -45.91 22.99
C GLY A 355 0.24 -46.46 23.21
N GLU A 356 0.40 -47.24 24.28
CA GLU A 356 1.62 -47.94 24.63
C GLU A 356 1.40 -49.46 24.66
N TRP A 357 2.19 -50.18 23.86
CA TRP A 357 2.19 -51.63 23.77
C TRP A 357 3.62 -52.14 23.99
N ASP A 358 3.80 -52.94 25.04
CA ASP A 358 5.09 -53.56 25.37
C ASP A 358 6.26 -52.55 25.44
N GLY A 359 6.01 -51.36 25.98
CA GLY A 359 7.01 -50.29 26.10
C GLY A 359 7.18 -49.42 24.84
N VAL A 360 6.44 -49.71 23.76
CA VAL A 360 6.47 -48.94 22.52
C VAL A 360 5.22 -48.07 22.42
N VAL A 361 5.44 -46.76 22.35
CA VAL A 361 4.38 -45.79 22.07
C VAL A 361 4.14 -45.76 20.57
N ILE A 362 2.87 -45.94 20.18
CA ILE A 362 2.43 -45.89 18.79
C ILE A 362 1.35 -44.80 18.68
N ARG A 363 1.51 -43.95 17.67
CA ARG A 363 0.54 -42.92 17.30
C ARG A 363 0.12 -43.11 15.86
N GLY A 364 -1.14 -42.85 15.54
CA GLY A 364 -1.61 -42.93 14.17
C GLY A 364 -3.05 -42.48 13.98
N CYS A 365 -3.54 -42.68 12.76
CA CYS A 365 -4.94 -42.48 12.37
C CYS A 365 -5.74 -43.71 12.77
N LEU A 366 -6.90 -43.53 13.42
CA LEU A 366 -7.67 -44.65 13.95
C LEU A 366 -8.19 -45.58 12.84
N SER A 367 -8.50 -45.06 11.65
CA SER A 367 -8.98 -45.87 10.53
C SER A 367 -7.99 -46.95 10.08
N GLU A 368 -6.68 -46.70 10.27
CA GLU A 368 -5.58 -47.63 9.93
C GLU A 368 -5.21 -48.56 11.10
N ALA A 369 -5.79 -48.35 12.28
CA ALA A 369 -5.55 -49.22 13.42
C ALA A 369 -6.19 -50.60 13.19
N SER A 370 -5.54 -51.66 13.68
CA SER A 370 -6.15 -52.99 13.67
C SER A 370 -7.41 -53.04 14.54
N ASP A 371 -8.33 -53.96 14.27
CA ASP A 371 -9.56 -54.13 15.06
C ASP A 371 -9.28 -54.30 16.56
N VAL A 372 -8.17 -54.98 16.88
CA VAL A 372 -7.69 -55.16 18.27
C VAL A 372 -7.28 -53.82 18.88
N MET A 373 -6.52 -53.00 18.16
CA MET A 373 -6.12 -51.67 18.63
C MET A 373 -7.33 -50.76 18.79
N LYS A 374 -8.24 -50.72 17.81
CA LYS A 374 -9.50 -49.97 17.89
C LYS A 374 -10.30 -50.36 19.13
N TYR A 375 -10.49 -51.66 19.35
CA TYR A 375 -11.17 -52.17 20.54
C TYR A 375 -10.48 -51.73 21.83
N GLN A 376 -9.15 -51.81 21.90
CA GLN A 376 -8.36 -51.38 23.07
C GLN A 376 -8.43 -49.88 23.34
N CYS A 377 -8.46 -49.04 22.30
CA CYS A 377 -8.58 -47.58 22.42
C CYS A 377 -10.01 -47.13 22.75
N SER A 378 -11.02 -47.90 22.32
CA SER A 378 -12.44 -47.60 22.58
C SER A 378 -12.90 -47.96 24.00
N LYS A 379 -12.17 -48.83 24.70
CA LYS A 379 -12.40 -49.17 26.10
C LYS A 379 -11.67 -48.16 26.97
N ASP A 380 -12.36 -47.53 27.92
CA ASP A 380 -11.78 -46.67 28.96
C ASP A 380 -10.82 -47.46 29.88
N SER A 381 -9.64 -47.81 29.34
CA SER A 381 -8.52 -48.35 30.08
C SER A 381 -7.39 -47.33 29.97
N PRO A 382 -7.24 -46.43 30.95
CA PRO A 382 -6.36 -45.25 30.85
C PRO A 382 -4.85 -45.58 30.72
N SER A 383 -4.48 -46.86 30.77
CA SER A 383 -3.08 -47.32 30.76
C SER A 383 -2.56 -47.82 29.42
N ARG A 384 -3.40 -48.04 28.38
CA ARG A 384 -2.92 -48.66 27.12
C ARG A 384 -3.16 -47.84 25.85
N CYS A 385 -4.31 -47.21 25.67
CA CYS A 385 -4.58 -46.41 24.47
C CYS A 385 -5.70 -45.40 24.70
N THR A 386 -5.67 -44.29 24.00
CA THR A 386 -6.74 -43.30 23.92
C THR A 386 -6.97 -42.91 22.47
N GLU A 387 -8.24 -42.84 22.06
CA GLU A 387 -8.65 -42.18 20.83
C GLU A 387 -9.04 -40.72 21.10
N CYS A 388 -8.89 -39.88 20.09
CA CYS A 388 -9.32 -38.49 20.15
C CYS A 388 -9.81 -38.05 18.76
N SER A 389 -10.60 -36.99 18.72
CA SER A 389 -11.11 -36.41 17.47
C SER A 389 -10.45 -35.07 17.18
N GLY A 390 -10.13 -34.82 15.91
CA GLY A 390 -9.49 -33.57 15.47
C GLY A 390 -8.02 -33.73 15.05
N MET A 391 -7.54 -32.76 14.28
CA MET A 391 -6.22 -32.84 13.63
C MET A 391 -5.09 -32.82 14.67
N GLY A 392 -4.22 -33.83 14.66
CA GLY A 392 -3.10 -33.94 15.59
C GLY A 392 -3.48 -33.96 17.06
N CYS A 393 -4.70 -34.37 17.40
CA CYS A 393 -5.18 -34.40 18.79
C CYS A 393 -4.43 -35.40 19.68
N ASN A 394 -3.76 -36.38 19.08
CA ASN A 394 -3.06 -37.47 19.75
C ASN A 394 -1.67 -37.03 20.24
N ASN A 395 -1.62 -35.96 21.04
CA ASN A 395 -0.41 -35.26 21.48
C ASN A 395 -0.06 -35.47 22.97
N ILE A 396 -0.66 -36.46 23.63
CA ILE A 396 -0.36 -36.78 25.03
C ILE A 396 1.05 -37.39 25.18
N SER A 397 1.81 -37.03 26.21
CA SER A 397 3.12 -37.62 26.51
C SER A 397 2.97 -38.92 27.34
N TYR A 398 3.85 -39.90 27.08
CA TYR A 398 3.91 -41.18 27.80
C TYR A 398 5.18 -41.25 28.67
N GLY A 399 5.06 -40.88 29.94
CA GLY A 399 6.19 -40.92 30.88
C GLY A 399 6.71 -42.34 31.18
N VAL A 400 8.04 -42.49 31.24
CA VAL A 400 8.76 -43.76 31.51
C VAL A 400 8.54 -44.30 32.94
N ALA A 401 7.84 -43.55 33.81
CA ALA A 401 7.70 -43.88 35.22
C ALA A 401 6.77 -45.08 35.51
N ALA A 402 5.88 -45.46 34.59
CA ALA A 402 4.89 -46.51 34.84
C ALA A 402 5.45 -47.95 34.80
N THR A 403 6.59 -48.18 34.13
CA THR A 403 7.20 -49.52 33.98
C THR A 403 8.24 -49.85 35.05
N LEU A 404 8.80 -48.86 35.75
CA LEU A 404 9.77 -49.07 36.83
C LEU A 404 9.13 -49.55 38.15
N GLN A 405 7.85 -49.26 38.38
CA GLN A 405 7.16 -49.69 39.60
C GLN A 405 6.85 -51.19 39.63
N GLN A 406 6.72 -51.86 38.47
CA GLN A 406 6.46 -53.30 38.44
C GLN A 406 7.72 -54.15 38.59
N MET A 407 8.89 -53.68 38.13
CA MET A 407 10.16 -54.40 38.33
C MET A 407 10.72 -54.26 39.76
N ALA A 408 10.41 -53.16 40.46
CA ALA A 408 10.79 -52.98 41.86
C ALA A 408 10.04 -53.93 42.81
N LEU A 409 8.76 -54.21 42.53
CA LEU A 409 7.93 -55.10 43.36
C LEU A 409 8.31 -56.59 43.20
N SER A 410 8.72 -57.04 42.01
CA SER A 410 9.20 -58.41 41.80
C SER A 410 10.57 -58.68 42.42
N LEU A 411 11.45 -57.68 42.47
CA LEU A 411 12.77 -57.82 43.09
C LEU A 411 12.68 -57.77 44.63
N PHE A 412 11.81 -56.93 45.19
CA PHE A 412 11.55 -56.89 46.64
C PHE A 412 10.86 -58.17 47.16
N ALA A 413 9.93 -58.76 46.39
CA ALA A 413 9.30 -60.01 46.78
C ALA A 413 10.30 -61.19 46.82
N LEU A 414 11.30 -61.22 45.92
CA LEU A 414 12.33 -62.25 45.93
C LEU A 414 13.29 -62.10 47.12
N ILE A 415 13.66 -60.86 47.47
CA ILE A 415 14.58 -60.57 48.58
C ILE A 415 13.93 -60.87 49.95
N CYS A 416 12.62 -60.63 50.09
CA CYS A 416 11.89 -60.96 51.32
C CYS A 416 11.70 -62.46 51.55
N ILE A 417 11.72 -63.30 50.50
CA ILE A 417 11.63 -64.76 50.64
C ILE A 417 12.98 -65.34 51.08
N VAL A 418 14.11 -64.80 50.60
CA VAL A 418 15.45 -65.30 50.96
C VAL A 418 15.80 -64.97 52.43
N HIS A 419 15.33 -63.84 52.98
CA HIS A 419 15.52 -63.50 54.39
C HIS A 419 14.68 -64.33 55.38
N LYS A 420 13.76 -65.17 54.90
CA LYS A 420 12.93 -66.04 55.76
C LYS A 420 13.46 -67.48 55.84
N TYR A 421 14.50 -67.81 55.09
CA TYR A 421 15.07 -69.16 54.97
C TYR A 421 16.61 -69.22 55.17
N ILE A 422 17.21 -68.16 55.71
CA ILE A 422 18.53 -68.13 56.37
C ILE A 422 18.28 -67.58 57.77
#